data_AF-A0A0F9CF51-F1
#
_entry.id   AF-A0A0F9CF51-F1
#
_cell.length_a   1.000
_cell.length_b   1.000
_cell.length_c   1.000
_cell.angle_alpha   90.00
_cell.angle_beta   90.00
_cell.angle_gamma   90.00
#
_symmetry.space_group_name_H-M   'P 1'
#
loop_
_entity.id
_entity.type
_entity.pdbx_description
1 polymer ?
#
loop_
_entity_poly.entity_id
_entity_poly.type
_entity_poly.pdbx_seq_one_letter_code
_entity_poly.pdbx_strand_id
1 'polypeptide(L)'
;MSQLFKLTSRDVTAYIHAEDRQEAFARFFLRVKKGEIELDQLGGLLISHEGKDEGDDVPFRVTPTLWLLELIPNGVAFAHIEKMLGVDSEEAAELLISSANQDMWILDKIKEIEKNE
;
A
#
# COMPACT_ATOMS: atom_id res chain seq x y z
N MET A 1 14.87 -13.25 10.74
CA MET A 1 15.71 -13.54 9.56
C MET A 1 15.00 -12.91 8.37
N SER A 2 15.71 -12.15 7.53
CA SER A 2 15.09 -11.55 6.34
C SER A 2 14.78 -12.62 5.29
N GLN A 3 13.63 -12.48 4.63
CA GLN A 3 13.19 -13.31 3.51
C GLN A 3 12.69 -12.44 2.35
N LEU A 4 12.53 -13.05 1.18
CA LEU A 4 12.11 -12.34 -0.04
C LEU A 4 10.60 -12.44 -0.21
N PHE A 5 9.95 -11.28 -0.27
CA PHE A 5 8.54 -11.12 -0.62
C PHE A 5 8.40 -10.63 -2.06
N LYS A 6 7.44 -11.18 -2.80
CA LYS A 6 7.04 -10.64 -4.10
C LYS A 6 5.73 -9.88 -3.91
N LEU A 7 5.75 -8.59 -4.24
CA LEU A 7 4.61 -7.70 -4.13
C LEU A 7 4.16 -7.28 -5.52
N THR A 8 2.89 -7.51 -5.84
CA THR A 8 2.32 -7.20 -7.17
C THR A 8 1.15 -6.24 -7.06
N SER A 9 1.16 -5.18 -7.87
CA SER A 9 0.02 -4.27 -8.06
C SER A 9 -0.06 -3.91 -9.53
N ARG A 10 -1.24 -4.03 -10.15
CA ARG A 10 -1.52 -3.72 -11.57
C ARG A 10 -0.36 -3.97 -12.55
N ASP A 11 0.53 -2.99 -12.76
CA ASP A 11 1.63 -3.04 -13.73
C ASP A 11 3.03 -3.16 -13.09
N VAL A 12 3.12 -3.26 -11.77
CA VAL A 12 4.37 -3.39 -11.02
C VAL A 12 4.48 -4.71 -10.27
N THR A 13 5.66 -5.32 -10.35
CA THR A 13 6.12 -6.41 -9.48
C THR A 13 7.40 -5.97 -8.79
N ALA A 14 7.38 -5.92 -7.46
CA ALA A 14 8.52 -5.58 -6.64
C ALA A 14 8.95 -6.78 -5.79
N TYR A 15 10.24 -7.06 -5.76
CA TYR A 15 10.84 -8.05 -4.88
C TYR A 15 11.47 -7.32 -3.68
N ILE A 16 11.03 -7.63 -2.47
CA ILE A 16 11.41 -6.91 -1.24
C ILE A 16 11.96 -7.89 -0.21
N HIS A 17 13.17 -7.61 0.27
CA HIS A 17 13.72 -8.27 1.45
C HIS A 17 13.16 -7.61 2.71
N ALA A 18 12.56 -8.42 3.59
CA ALA A 18 11.94 -7.96 4.84
C ALA A 18 11.94 -9.08 5.88
N GLU A 19 11.87 -8.74 7.17
CA GLU A 19 11.73 -9.73 8.25
C GLU A 19 10.33 -10.33 8.30
N ASP A 20 9.32 -9.54 7.95
CA ASP A 20 7.93 -9.93 7.93
C ASP A 20 7.16 -9.21 6.81
N ARG A 21 5.89 -9.56 6.66
CA ARG A 21 5.01 -9.00 5.63
C ARG A 21 4.68 -7.52 5.86
N GLN A 22 4.59 -7.08 7.11
CA GLN A 22 4.31 -5.67 7.42
C GLN A 22 5.49 -4.79 6.98
N GLU A 23 6.71 -5.22 7.29
CA GLU A 23 7.91 -4.56 6.80
C GLU A 23 7.99 -4.62 5.26
N ALA A 24 7.60 -5.72 4.62
CA ALA A 24 7.55 -5.80 3.17
C ALA A 24 6.62 -4.73 2.56
N PHE A 25 5.40 -4.57 3.09
CA PHE A 25 4.49 -3.51 2.65
C PHE A 25 5.06 -2.11 2.92
N ALA A 26 5.62 -1.87 4.11
CA ALA A 26 6.20 -0.58 4.45
C ALA A 26 7.35 -0.20 3.51
N ARG A 27 8.25 -1.15 3.20
CA ARG A 27 9.33 -0.95 2.23
C ARG A 27 8.80 -0.68 0.83
N PHE A 28 7.71 -1.34 0.42
CA PHE A 28 7.07 -1.04 -0.87
C PHE A 28 6.61 0.41 -0.96
N PHE A 29 5.82 0.85 0.02
CA PHE A 29 5.32 2.21 0.05
C PHE A 29 6.43 3.24 0.26
N LEU A 30 7.53 2.88 0.91
CA LEU A 30 8.72 3.72 0.96
C LEU A 30 9.33 3.92 -0.44
N ARG A 31 9.40 2.87 -1.27
CA ARG A 31 9.85 2.98 -2.67
C ARG A 31 8.92 3.85 -3.52
N VAL A 32 7.61 3.74 -3.30
CA VAL A 32 6.62 4.66 -3.92
C VAL A 32 6.87 6.11 -3.47
N LYS A 33 7.00 6.34 -2.15
CA LYS A 33 7.29 7.67 -1.58
C LYS A 33 8.59 8.28 -2.11
N LYS A 34 9.61 7.45 -2.36
CA LYS A 34 10.90 7.86 -2.95
C LYS A 34 10.85 8.08 -4.47
N GLY A 35 9.72 7.79 -5.13
CA GLY A 35 9.58 7.90 -6.59
C GLY A 35 10.26 6.79 -7.37
N GLU A 36 10.59 5.65 -6.74
CA GLU A 36 11.15 4.49 -7.42
C GLU A 36 10.07 3.61 -8.08
N ILE A 37 8.82 3.78 -7.64
CA ILE A 37 7.63 3.16 -8.20
C ILE A 37 6.65 4.29 -8.50
N GLU A 38 6.29 4.44 -9.77
CA GLU A 38 5.41 5.50 -10.22
C GLU A 38 3.96 5.21 -9.81
N LEU A 39 3.21 6.25 -9.42
CA LEU A 39 1.82 6.11 -8.99
C LEU A 39 0.92 5.56 -10.09
N ASP A 40 1.24 5.90 -11.34
CA ASP A 40 0.48 5.43 -12.49
C ASP A 40 0.61 3.92 -12.69
N GLN A 41 1.62 3.24 -12.15
CA GLN A 41 1.80 1.78 -12.25
C GLN A 41 0.96 1.01 -11.23
N LEU A 42 0.39 1.70 -10.24
CA LEU A 42 -0.34 1.09 -9.14
C LEU A 42 -1.81 0.83 -9.48
N GLY A 43 -2.33 -0.28 -8.96
CA GLY A 43 -3.77 -0.58 -8.90
C GLY A 43 -4.36 -0.26 -7.54
N GLY A 44 -5.65 -0.56 -7.37
CA GLY A 44 -6.33 -0.42 -6.07
C GLY A 44 -5.85 -1.40 -5.00
N LEU A 45 -5.21 -2.51 -5.42
CA LEU A 45 -4.73 -3.58 -4.56
C LEU A 45 -3.24 -3.84 -4.79
N LEU A 46 -2.56 -4.21 -3.71
CA LEU A 46 -1.21 -4.73 -3.66
C LEU A 46 -1.28 -6.12 -3.04
N ILE A 47 -0.81 -7.14 -3.75
CA ILE A 47 -0.85 -8.53 -3.28
C ILE A 47 0.55 -8.94 -2.84
N SER A 48 0.67 -9.47 -1.64
CA SER A 48 1.91 -10.04 -1.12
C SER A 48 1.94 -11.55 -1.30
N HIS A 49 3.03 -12.04 -1.89
CA HIS A 49 3.37 -13.44 -2.07
C HIS A 49 4.57 -13.77 -1.17
N GLU A 50 4.42 -14.74 -0.28
CA GLU A 50 5.48 -15.21 0.62
C GLU A 50 6.10 -16.52 0.09
N GLY A 51 7.38 -16.49 -0.32
CA GLY A 51 8.04 -17.68 -0.86
C GLY A 51 7.64 -18.04 -2.31
N LYS A 52 7.78 -19.32 -2.67
CA LYS A 52 7.47 -19.85 -4.02
C LYS A 52 6.07 -20.46 -4.14
N ASP A 53 5.39 -20.68 -3.02
CA ASP A 53 4.08 -21.34 -2.99
C ASP A 53 2.99 -20.27 -2.99
N GLU A 54 2.13 -20.30 -4.01
CA GLU A 54 1.03 -19.37 -4.32
C GLU A 54 -0.13 -19.39 -3.29
N GLY A 55 0.10 -19.89 -2.07
CA GLY A 55 -0.95 -20.21 -1.10
C GLY A 55 -1.33 -19.08 -0.13
N ASP A 56 -0.46 -18.09 0.07
CA ASP A 56 -0.60 -17.05 1.11
C ASP A 56 -0.68 -15.64 0.51
N ASP A 57 -1.45 -15.49 -0.57
CA ASP A 57 -1.73 -14.19 -1.18
C ASP A 57 -2.51 -13.31 -0.22
N VAL A 58 -1.83 -12.31 0.35
CA VAL A 58 -2.46 -11.34 1.25
C VAL A 58 -2.65 -10.03 0.52
N PRO A 59 -3.92 -9.61 0.28
CA PRO A 59 -4.20 -8.32 -0.34
C PRO A 59 -4.02 -7.17 0.65
N PHE A 60 -3.59 -6.04 0.10
CA PHE A 60 -3.47 -4.78 0.80
C PHE A 60 -4.05 -3.66 -0.06
N ARG A 61 -4.82 -2.76 0.57
CA ARG A 61 -5.47 -1.63 -0.10
C ARG A 61 -4.48 -0.50 -0.33
N VAL A 62 -4.38 -0.01 -1.56
CA VAL A 62 -3.35 0.98 -1.92
C VAL A 62 -3.82 2.40 -1.64
N THR A 63 -5.05 2.75 -2.03
CA THR A 63 -5.57 4.12 -1.98
C THR A 63 -5.47 4.78 -0.60
N PRO A 64 -5.93 4.15 0.51
CA PRO A 64 -5.86 4.81 1.82
C PRO A 64 -4.43 5.08 2.27
N THR A 65 -3.51 4.15 1.97
CA THR A 65 -2.09 4.33 2.30
C THR A 65 -1.41 5.40 1.46
N LEU A 66 -1.71 5.50 0.15
CA LEU A 66 -1.22 6.61 -0.67
C LEU A 66 -1.72 7.96 -0.18
N TRP A 67 -2.98 8.02 0.28
CA TRP A 67 -3.57 9.22 0.85
C TRP A 67 -2.91 9.60 2.19
N LEU A 68 -2.69 8.62 3.09
CA LEU A 68 -1.95 8.81 4.35
C LEU A 68 -0.53 9.35 4.14
N LEU A 69 0.11 8.93 3.06
CA LEU A 69 1.45 9.38 2.68
C LEU A 69 1.45 10.72 1.93
N GLU A 70 0.29 11.35 1.77
CA GLU A 70 0.09 12.61 1.03
C GLU A 70 0.53 12.53 -0.44
N LEU A 71 0.55 11.32 -1.02
CA LEU A 71 0.95 11.08 -2.41
C LEU A 71 -0.20 11.31 -3.40
N ILE A 72 -1.44 11.30 -2.91
CA ILE A 72 -2.63 11.63 -3.68
C ILE A 72 -3.54 12.59 -2.89
N PRO A 73 -4.17 13.57 -3.55
CA PRO A 73 -5.08 14.50 -2.88
C PRO A 73 -6.43 13.84 -2.57
N ASN A 74 -7.19 14.43 -1.64
CA ASN A 74 -8.51 13.95 -1.20
C ASN A 74 -9.45 13.61 -2.37
N GLY A 75 -9.55 14.51 -3.37
CA GLY A 75 -10.46 14.29 -4.51
C GLY A 75 -10.12 13.06 -5.34
N VAL A 76 -8.83 12.71 -5.47
CA VAL A 76 -8.40 11.49 -6.17
C VAL A 76 -8.69 10.26 -5.32
N ALA A 77 -8.42 10.33 -4.01
CA ALA A 77 -8.69 9.22 -3.09
C ALA A 77 -10.19 8.89 -3.02
N PHE A 78 -11.06 9.90 -2.94
CA PHE A 78 -12.52 9.71 -2.94
C PHE A 78 -13.00 9.10 -4.26
N ALA A 79 -12.61 9.68 -5.41
CA ALA A 79 -13.02 9.17 -6.72
C ALA A 79 -12.59 7.71 -6.95
N HIS A 80 -11.43 7.30 -6.41
CA HIS A 80 -11.01 5.89 -6.43
C HIS A 80 -11.93 4.98 -5.62
N ILE A 81 -12.34 5.38 -4.41
CA ILE A 81 -13.22 4.60 -3.55
C ILE A 81 -14.64 4.54 -4.13
N GLU A 82 -15.19 5.67 -4.57
CA GLU A 82 -16.48 5.76 -5.26
C GLU A 82 -16.53 4.80 -6.45
N LYS A 83 -15.52 4.85 -7.32
CA LYS A 83 -15.45 3.99 -8.51
C LYS A 83 -15.30 2.52 -8.16
N MET A 84 -14.55 2.19 -7.11
CA MET A 84 -14.28 0.81 -6.72
C MET A 84 -15.46 0.13 -6.04
N LEU A 85 -16.19 0.87 -5.21
CA LEU A 85 -17.25 0.33 -4.35
C LEU A 85 -18.66 0.73 -4.81
N GLY A 86 -18.80 1.68 -5.72
CA GLY A 86 -20.09 2.16 -6.22
C GLY A 86 -20.88 2.98 -5.18
N VAL A 87 -20.16 3.69 -4.31
CA VAL A 87 -20.71 4.50 -3.21
C VAL A 87 -20.69 5.99 -3.55
N ASP A 88 -21.43 6.80 -2.80
CA ASP A 88 -21.38 8.26 -2.93
C ASP A 88 -20.17 8.89 -2.22
N SER A 89 -19.99 10.20 -2.41
CA SER A 89 -18.82 10.93 -1.90
C SER A 89 -18.74 11.00 -0.37
N GLU A 90 -19.89 11.01 0.32
CA GLU A 90 -19.94 11.08 1.78
C GLU A 90 -19.48 9.74 2.37
N GLU A 91 -20.05 8.64 1.87
CA GLU A 91 -19.65 7.28 2.25
C GLU A 91 -18.19 6.99 1.85
N ALA A 92 -17.75 7.43 0.68
CA ALA A 92 -16.36 7.28 0.25
C ALA A 92 -15.37 7.98 1.21
N ALA A 93 -15.73 9.16 1.73
CA ALA A 93 -14.90 9.88 2.68
C ALA A 93 -14.80 9.15 4.03
N GLU A 94 -15.92 8.62 4.54
CA GLU A 94 -15.93 7.82 5.77
C GLU A 94 -15.10 6.55 5.64
N LEU A 95 -15.25 5.84 4.53
CA LEU A 95 -14.50 4.62 4.22
C LEU A 95 -13.00 4.89 4.07
N LEU A 96 -12.62 6.02 3.45
CA LEU A 96 -11.23 6.44 3.34
C LEU A 96 -10.63 6.62 4.74
N ILE A 97 -11.28 7.40 5.60
CA ILE A 97 -10.78 7.73 6.94
C ILE A 97 -10.68 6.47 7.79
N SER A 98 -11.73 5.63 7.78
CA SER A 98 -11.75 4.36 8.53
C SER A 98 -10.62 3.42 8.08
N SER A 99 -10.42 3.28 6.77
CA SER A 99 -9.36 2.45 6.20
C SER A 99 -7.97 3.02 6.47
N ALA A 100 -7.80 4.34 6.36
CA ALA A 100 -6.55 5.02 6.65
C ALA A 100 -6.16 4.86 8.13
N ASN A 101 -7.10 4.96 9.06
CA ASN A 101 -6.82 4.72 10.48
C ASN A 101 -6.27 3.31 10.74
N GLN A 102 -6.77 2.31 10.02
CA GLN A 102 -6.26 0.94 10.09
C GLN A 102 -4.88 0.77 9.43
N ASP A 103 -4.51 1.65 8.49
CA ASP A 103 -3.24 1.60 7.76
C ASP A 103 -2.13 2.47 8.40
N MET A 104 -2.45 3.20 9.49
CA MET A 104 -1.50 4.08 10.19
C MET A 104 -0.18 3.41 10.57
N TRP A 105 -0.20 2.11 10.85
CA TRP A 105 1.01 1.34 11.17
C TRP A 105 2.06 1.39 10.05
N ILE A 106 1.67 1.60 8.79
CA ILE A 106 2.60 1.77 7.67
C ILE A 106 3.46 3.02 7.86
N LEU A 107 2.88 4.12 8.29
CA LEU A 107 3.63 5.36 8.52
C LEU A 107 4.69 5.16 9.60
N ASP A 108 4.33 4.47 10.68
CA ASP A 108 5.24 4.20 11.79
C ASP A 108 6.37 3.26 11.35
N LYS A 109 6.03 2.18 10.63
CA LYS A 109 7.02 1.23 10.11
C LYS A 109 7.96 1.88 9.08
N ILE A 110 7.46 2.77 8.22
CA ILE A 110 8.31 3.55 7.30
C ILE A 110 9.29 4.42 8.06
N LYS A 111 8.83 5.16 9.09
CA LYS A 111 9.71 6.00 9.93
C LYS A 111 10.75 5.18 10.67
N GLU A 112 10.42 3.96 11.11
CA GLU A 112 11.38 3.03 11.71
C GLU A 112 12.45 2.61 10.70
N ILE A 113 12.06 2.25 9.48
CA ILE A 113 12.99 1.88 8.41
C ILE A 113 13.92 3.06 8.07
N GLU A 114 13.37 4.25 7.87
CA GLU A 114 14.13 5.48 7.54
C GLU A 114 15.15 5.88 8.63
N LYS A 115 14.96 5.46 9.88
CA LYS A 115 15.93 5.73 10.98
C LYS A 115 17.07 4.72 11.05
N ASN A 116 16.89 3.54 10.47
CA ASN A 116 17.82 2.43 10.54
C ASN A 116 18.63 2.23 9.25
N GLU A 117 18.32 2.99 8.20
CA GLU A 117 19.06 3.10 6.92
C GLU A 117 19.98 4.34 6.93
#